data_AF-X1H7N3-F1
#
_entry.id   AF-X1H7N3-F1
#
_cell.length_a   1.000
_cell.length_b   1.000
_cell.length_c   1.000
_cell.angle_alpha   90.00
_cell.angle_beta   90.00
_cell.angle_gamma   90.00
#
_symmetry.space_group_name_H-M   'P 1'
#
loop_
_entity.id
_entity.type
_entity.pdbx_description
1 polymer ?
#
loop_
_entity_poly.entity_id
_entity_poly.type
_entity_poly.pdbx_seq_one_letter_code
_entity_poly.pdbx_strand_id
1 'polypeptide(L)'
;MPKEGPQNGATKNNEDSSRRKVQTITVYQFNDEIGDFEELLIDPDVQLKDLLDDDFVLLFVDPQHFRVWLWHGYNTTTRMKFMAAKKSPSIRDKHGFAFKITAVDQDNEMHGFLVMIGLAEEIDYDQAQTGPAYEGTTEDLELLDSLSREKILLILKKAGIPEG
;
A
#
# COMPACT_ATOMS: atom_id res chain seq x y z
N MET A 1 -30.10 -40.41 45.99
CA MET A 1 -29.31 -40.47 44.74
C MET A 1 -28.91 -39.04 44.34
N PRO A 2 -27.72 -38.81 43.73
CA PRO A 2 -27.30 -37.56 43.02
C PRO A 2 -27.56 -37.69 41.49
N LYS A 3 -27.13 -36.85 40.52
CA LYS A 3 -26.22 -35.67 40.42
C LYS A 3 -26.92 -34.54 39.62
N GLU A 4 -26.62 -33.24 39.78
CA GLU A 4 -25.51 -32.40 39.24
C GLU A 4 -25.29 -32.39 37.70
N GLY A 5 -25.22 -31.18 37.12
CA GLY A 5 -24.64 -30.86 35.79
C GLY A 5 -25.58 -31.04 34.58
N PRO A 6 -25.37 -30.33 33.43
CA PRO A 6 -24.18 -29.57 32.98
C PRO A 6 -24.34 -28.03 33.14
N GLN A 7 -23.30 -27.22 33.39
CA GLN A 7 -22.06 -26.92 32.64
C GLN A 7 -22.24 -26.05 31.38
N ASN A 8 -21.62 -24.85 31.44
CA ASN A 8 -20.76 -24.20 30.45
C ASN A 8 -21.34 -23.88 29.04
N GLY A 9 -20.99 -22.75 28.41
CA GLY A 9 -20.12 -21.66 28.80
C GLY A 9 -20.02 -20.66 27.63
N ALA A 10 -19.61 -19.42 27.90
CA ALA A 10 -19.40 -18.45 26.83
C ALA A 10 -18.13 -18.80 26.03
N THR A 11 -18.26 -19.07 24.73
CA THR A 11 -17.13 -19.07 23.80
C THR A 11 -17.51 -18.36 22.51
N LYS A 12 -16.68 -17.40 22.11
CA LYS A 12 -16.79 -16.67 20.85
C LYS A 12 -16.49 -17.61 19.69
N ASN A 13 -17.39 -17.74 18.73
CA ASN A 13 -17.01 -18.15 17.38
C ASN A 13 -16.85 -16.89 16.53
N ASN A 14 -15.69 -16.24 16.68
CA ASN A 14 -15.12 -15.40 15.65
C ASN A 14 -14.71 -16.33 14.50
N GLU A 15 -15.64 -16.69 13.62
CA GLU A 15 -15.34 -17.45 12.40
C GLU A 15 -15.19 -16.52 11.21
N ASP A 16 -13.98 -15.98 11.10
CA ASP A 16 -13.25 -15.79 9.84
C ASP A 16 -14.09 -15.34 8.62
N SER A 17 -14.53 -14.09 8.65
CA SER A 17 -15.13 -13.41 7.49
C SER A 17 -14.07 -12.81 6.54
N SER A 18 -12.89 -13.42 6.41
CA SER A 18 -11.78 -12.90 5.57
C SER A 18 -11.04 -13.97 4.78
N ARG A 19 -11.76 -14.96 4.24
CA ARG A 19 -11.30 -15.69 3.05
C ARG A 19 -11.32 -14.75 1.84
N ARG A 20 -10.36 -13.81 1.79
CA ARG A 20 -10.04 -12.97 0.63
C ARG A 20 -9.91 -13.92 -0.56
N LYS A 21 -10.79 -13.81 -1.56
CA LYS A 21 -10.67 -14.60 -2.78
C LYS A 21 -9.28 -14.31 -3.36
N VAL A 22 -8.52 -15.36 -3.68
CA VAL A 22 -7.22 -15.23 -4.33
C VAL A 22 -7.45 -14.66 -5.73
N GLN A 23 -7.50 -13.34 -5.83
CA GLN A 23 -7.55 -12.61 -7.08
C GLN A 23 -6.11 -12.45 -7.54
N THR A 24 -5.79 -13.10 -8.66
CA THR A 24 -4.49 -13.05 -9.32
C THR A 24 -4.22 -11.64 -9.84
N ILE A 25 -3.05 -11.11 -9.51
CA ILE A 25 -2.56 -9.82 -10.02
C ILE A 25 -2.24 -9.99 -11.51
N THR A 26 -2.78 -9.12 -12.36
CA THR A 26 -2.47 -9.09 -13.80
C THR A 26 -1.35 -8.11 -14.04
N VAL A 27 -0.33 -8.48 -14.83
CA VAL A 27 0.83 -7.62 -15.10
C VAL A 27 0.92 -7.33 -16.58
N TYR A 28 1.28 -6.10 -16.91
CA TYR A 28 1.53 -5.65 -18.26
C TYR A 28 2.91 -5.02 -18.35
N GLN A 29 3.61 -5.24 -19.47
CA GLN A 29 4.87 -4.57 -19.81
C GLN A 29 4.61 -3.50 -20.87
N PHE A 30 5.21 -2.33 -20.71
CA PHE A 30 5.17 -1.28 -21.72
C PHE A 30 6.19 -1.57 -22.83
N ASN A 31 5.73 -1.61 -24.07
CA ASN A 31 6.55 -1.77 -25.26
C ASN A 31 6.71 -0.40 -25.94
N ASP A 32 7.93 0.19 -25.94
CA ASP A 32 8.18 1.52 -26.51
C ASP A 32 8.16 1.54 -28.06
N GLU A 33 8.40 0.41 -28.72
CA GLU A 33 8.33 0.32 -30.19
C GLU A 33 6.88 0.45 -30.70
N ILE A 34 5.94 -0.21 -30.00
CA ILE A 34 4.50 -0.16 -30.29
C ILE A 34 3.85 1.06 -29.60
N GLY A 35 4.41 1.52 -28.49
CA GLY A 35 3.89 2.59 -27.66
C GLY A 35 2.63 2.19 -26.88
N ASP A 36 2.51 0.92 -26.48
CA ASP A 36 1.37 0.38 -25.74
C ASP A 36 1.78 -0.73 -24.74
N PHE A 37 0.82 -1.21 -23.95
CA PHE A 37 1.03 -2.28 -22.98
C PHE A 37 0.67 -3.67 -23.54
N GLU A 38 1.54 -4.64 -23.30
CA GLU A 38 1.35 -6.06 -23.60
C GLU A 38 1.18 -6.85 -22.29
N GLU A 39 0.26 -7.81 -22.25
CA GLU A 39 -0.03 -8.59 -21.03
C GLU A 39 1.03 -9.69 -20.84
N LEU A 40 1.64 -9.74 -19.66
CA LEU A 40 2.61 -10.78 -19.31
C LEU A 40 1.90 -12.01 -18.77
N LEU A 41 2.10 -13.14 -19.44
CA LEU A 41 1.72 -14.46 -18.92
C LEU A 41 2.79 -14.89 -17.90
N ILE A 42 2.44 -14.81 -16.63
CA ILE A 42 3.32 -15.16 -15.50
C ILE A 42 2.97 -16.57 -15.02
N ASP A 43 3.97 -17.43 -14.91
CA ASP A 43 3.82 -18.74 -14.28
C ASP A 43 3.54 -18.57 -12.77
N PRO A 44 2.62 -19.37 -12.18
CA PRO A 44 2.16 -19.17 -10.80
C PRO A 44 3.24 -19.37 -9.72
N ASP A 45 4.40 -19.94 -10.09
CA ASP A 45 5.54 -20.16 -9.21
C ASP A 45 6.54 -18.97 -9.21
N VAL A 46 6.39 -18.00 -10.11
CA VAL A 46 7.27 -16.81 -10.23
C VAL A 46 6.80 -15.70 -9.28
N GLN A 47 7.71 -15.12 -8.51
CA GLN A 47 7.38 -14.03 -7.59
C GLN A 47 7.35 -12.69 -8.34
N LEU A 48 6.37 -11.83 -8.05
CA LEU A 48 6.21 -10.55 -8.75
C LEU A 48 7.42 -9.62 -8.63
N LYS A 49 8.18 -9.73 -7.54
CA LYS A 49 9.44 -9.01 -7.33
C LYS A 49 10.52 -9.37 -8.36
N ASP A 50 10.52 -10.61 -8.85
CA ASP A 50 11.54 -11.14 -9.78
C ASP A 50 11.29 -10.67 -11.23
N LEU A 51 10.17 -9.97 -11.45
CA LEU A 51 9.81 -9.33 -12.72
C LEU A 51 10.28 -7.86 -12.79
N LEU A 52 10.73 -7.28 -11.68
CA LEU A 52 11.16 -5.88 -11.61
C LEU A 52 12.54 -5.75 -12.25
N ASP A 53 12.60 -5.10 -13.41
CA ASP A 53 13.81 -4.90 -14.22
C ASP A 53 13.97 -3.41 -14.55
N ASP A 54 15.16 -2.87 -14.27
CA ASP A 54 15.52 -1.45 -14.38
C ASP A 54 15.20 -0.83 -15.76
N ASP A 55 15.20 -1.64 -16.83
CA ASP A 55 14.98 -1.19 -18.21
C ASP A 55 13.49 -1.13 -18.60
N PHE A 56 12.56 -1.65 -17.77
CA PHE A 56 11.14 -1.78 -18.11
C PHE A 56 10.19 -0.86 -17.30
N VAL A 57 9.08 -0.50 -17.95
CA VAL A 57 7.91 0.07 -17.27
C VAL A 57 6.84 -1.01 -17.19
N LEU A 58 6.38 -1.30 -15.98
CA LEU A 58 5.44 -2.38 -15.67
C LEU A 58 4.16 -1.80 -15.08
N LEU A 59 3.04 -2.44 -15.35
CA LEU A 59 1.73 -2.06 -14.83
C LEU A 59 1.07 -3.28 -14.18
N PHE A 60 0.95 -3.26 -12.86
CA PHE A 60 0.33 -4.29 -12.05
C PHE A 60 -1.11 -3.89 -11.72
N VAL A 61 -2.08 -4.72 -12.07
CA VAL A 61 -3.49 -4.58 -11.67
C VAL A 61 -3.72 -5.43 -10.43
N ASP A 62 -4.07 -4.76 -9.33
CA ASP A 62 -4.36 -5.37 -8.03
C ASP A 62 -5.87 -5.27 -7.73
N PRO A 63 -6.64 -6.36 -7.96
CA PRO A 63 -8.08 -6.38 -7.70
C PRO A 63 -8.45 -6.46 -6.22
N GLN A 64 -7.50 -6.71 -5.32
CA GLN A 64 -7.75 -6.78 -3.88
C GLN A 64 -7.84 -5.38 -3.28
N HIS A 65 -6.95 -4.49 -3.70
CA HIS A 65 -6.88 -3.10 -3.23
C HIS A 65 -7.51 -2.08 -4.19
N PHE A 66 -8.18 -2.54 -5.26
CA PHE A 66 -8.72 -1.73 -6.36
C PHE A 66 -7.70 -0.69 -6.86
N ARG A 67 -6.47 -1.15 -7.12
CA ARG A 67 -5.35 -0.28 -7.48
C ARG A 67 -4.63 -0.80 -8.71
N VAL A 68 -4.13 0.14 -9.51
CA VAL A 68 -3.21 -0.12 -10.61
C VAL A 68 -1.89 0.54 -10.24
N TRP A 69 -0.83 -0.24 -10.13
CA TRP A 69 0.51 0.25 -9.85
C TRP A 69 1.27 0.35 -11.17
N LEU A 70 1.69 1.57 -11.53
CA LEU A 70 2.57 1.82 -12.66
C LEU A 70 3.99 1.95 -12.11
N TRP A 71 4.78 0.90 -12.22
CA TRP A 71 6.17 0.87 -11.76
C TRP A 71 7.12 1.25 -12.90
N HIS A 72 8.07 2.15 -12.64
CA HIS A 72 9.08 2.55 -13.60
C HIS A 72 10.48 2.12 -13.14
N GLY A 73 11.13 1.28 -13.93
CA GLY A 73 12.54 0.95 -13.76
C GLY A 73 13.44 2.20 -13.90
N TYR A 74 14.61 2.13 -13.27
CA TYR A 74 15.55 3.24 -13.13
C TYR A 74 16.08 3.78 -14.47
N ASN A 75 16.37 2.88 -15.42
CA ASN A 75 16.92 3.23 -16.73
C ASN A 75 15.85 3.72 -17.72
N THR A 76 14.56 3.61 -17.39
CA THR A 76 13.47 3.97 -18.31
C THR A 76 13.43 5.47 -18.61
N THR A 77 13.32 5.81 -19.89
CA THR A 77 13.38 7.22 -20.32
C THR A 77 12.13 8.01 -19.92
N THR A 78 12.26 9.33 -19.74
CA THR A 78 11.11 10.23 -19.49
C THR A 78 9.99 10.09 -20.53
N ARG A 79 10.35 9.78 -21.78
CA ARG A 79 9.39 9.52 -22.86
C ARG A 79 8.58 8.24 -22.61
N MET A 80 9.25 7.14 -22.24
CA MET A 80 8.60 5.87 -21.90
C MET A 80 7.65 6.06 -20.72
N LYS A 81 8.13 6.65 -19.60
CA LYS A 81 7.31 6.95 -18.41
C LYS A 81 6.06 7.77 -18.78
N PHE A 82 6.21 8.81 -19.60
CA PHE A 82 5.08 9.64 -20.06
C PHE A 82 4.08 8.88 -20.95
N MET A 83 4.57 8.08 -21.90
CA MET A 83 3.70 7.28 -22.78
C MET A 83 2.96 6.18 -22.03
N ALA A 84 3.64 5.49 -21.11
CA ALA A 84 3.05 4.50 -20.22
C ALA A 84 1.98 5.13 -19.30
N ALA A 85 2.28 6.26 -18.64
CA ALA A 85 1.30 6.97 -17.82
C ALA A 85 0.07 7.43 -18.62
N LYS A 86 0.26 7.84 -19.88
CA LYS A 86 -0.84 8.18 -20.81
C LYS A 86 -1.70 6.98 -21.21
N LYS A 87 -1.12 5.78 -21.30
CA LYS A 87 -1.81 4.53 -21.68
C LYS A 87 -2.44 3.79 -20.49
N SER A 88 -1.92 3.99 -19.28
CA SER A 88 -2.40 3.33 -18.05
C SER A 88 -3.91 3.45 -17.79
N PRO A 89 -4.58 4.60 -18.04
CA PRO A 89 -6.04 4.71 -17.94
C PRO A 89 -6.79 3.73 -18.87
N SER A 90 -6.29 3.50 -20.09
CA SER A 90 -6.91 2.58 -21.03
C SER A 90 -6.77 1.11 -20.62
N ILE A 91 -5.73 0.76 -19.85
CA ILE A 91 -5.60 -0.58 -19.25
C ILE A 91 -6.48 -0.70 -18.01
N ARG A 92 -6.47 0.30 -17.12
CA ARG A 92 -7.38 0.39 -15.97
C ARG A 92 -8.84 0.18 -16.39
N ASP A 93 -9.30 0.87 -17.42
CA ASP A 93 -10.72 0.84 -17.83
C ASP A 93 -11.17 -0.53 -18.39
N LYS A 94 -10.24 -1.42 -18.79
CA LYS A 94 -10.55 -2.83 -19.12
C LYS A 94 -10.92 -3.65 -17.89
N HIS A 95 -10.30 -3.35 -16.74
CA HIS A 95 -10.49 -4.06 -15.46
C HIS A 95 -11.58 -3.42 -14.58
N GLY A 96 -11.68 -2.08 -14.61
CA GLY A 96 -12.76 -1.33 -13.98
C GLY A 96 -12.40 0.14 -13.74
N PHE A 97 -13.37 1.02 -13.95
CA PHE A 97 -13.21 2.47 -13.73
C PHE A 97 -12.93 2.85 -12.26
N ALA A 98 -13.25 1.97 -11.30
CA ALA A 98 -13.08 2.19 -9.87
C ALA A 98 -11.61 2.11 -9.40
N PHE A 99 -10.70 1.60 -10.23
CA PHE A 99 -9.31 1.36 -9.83
C PHE A 99 -8.49 2.67 -9.77
N LYS A 100 -7.75 2.88 -8.69
CA LYS A 100 -6.82 4.03 -8.57
C LYS A 100 -5.49 3.72 -9.23
N ILE A 101 -5.06 4.51 -10.22
CA ILE A 101 -3.68 4.43 -10.74
C ILE A 101 -2.73 5.15 -9.78
N THR A 102 -1.62 4.50 -9.44
CA THR A 102 -0.54 5.03 -8.61
C THR A 102 0.78 4.78 -9.32
N ALA A 103 1.53 5.84 -9.64
CA ALA A 103 2.89 5.71 -10.17
C ALA A 103 3.88 5.40 -9.03
N VAL A 104 4.87 4.58 -9.34
CA VAL A 104 5.94 4.14 -8.45
C VAL A 104 7.23 4.19 -9.27
N ASP A 105 8.27 4.83 -8.75
CA ASP A 105 9.60 4.81 -9.37
C ASP A 105 10.50 3.89 -8.54
N GLN A 106 11.42 3.19 -9.21
CA GLN A 106 12.44 2.38 -8.57
C GLN A 106 13.25 3.18 -7.53
N ASP A 107 13.62 2.52 -6.42
CA ASP A 107 14.25 3.09 -5.22
C ASP A 107 13.37 4.11 -4.45
N ASN A 108 12.10 4.27 -4.84
CA ASN A 108 11.11 5.12 -4.19
C ASN A 108 9.75 4.40 -4.08
N GLU A 109 9.77 3.08 -3.86
CA GLU A 109 8.60 2.25 -3.72
C GLU A 109 7.74 2.62 -2.50
N MET A 110 6.45 2.86 -2.73
CA MET A 110 5.49 3.01 -1.63
C MET A 110 5.32 1.69 -0.89
N HIS A 111 5.19 1.73 0.45
CA HIS A 111 4.98 0.51 1.27
C HIS A 111 3.88 -0.41 0.74
N GLY A 112 2.74 0.14 0.31
CA GLY A 112 1.65 -0.66 -0.25
C GLY A 112 1.99 -1.39 -1.57
N PHE A 113 2.97 -0.90 -2.34
CA PHE A 113 3.50 -1.62 -3.50
C PHE A 113 4.40 -2.78 -3.05
N LEU A 114 5.28 -2.55 -2.06
CA LEU A 114 6.13 -3.58 -1.47
C LEU A 114 5.30 -4.73 -0.85
N VAL A 115 4.17 -4.42 -0.23
CA VAL A 115 3.21 -5.43 0.26
C VAL A 115 2.60 -6.23 -0.89
N MET A 116 2.18 -5.57 -1.97
CA MET A 116 1.58 -6.21 -3.15
C MET A 116 2.53 -7.20 -3.85
N ILE A 117 3.83 -6.87 -3.96
CA ILE A 117 4.86 -7.78 -4.52
C ILE A 117 5.42 -8.81 -3.52
N GLY A 118 4.94 -8.81 -2.28
CA GLY A 118 5.37 -9.75 -1.23
C GLY A 118 6.74 -9.48 -0.60
N LEU A 119 7.24 -8.23 -0.68
CA LEU A 119 8.47 -7.79 0.00
C LEU A 119 8.23 -7.18 1.39
N ALA A 120 7.00 -6.80 1.72
CA ALA A 120 6.65 -6.22 3.01
C ALA A 120 5.34 -6.80 3.56
N GLU A 121 5.13 -6.70 4.87
CA GLU A 121 3.88 -7.10 5.54
C GLU A 121 2.85 -5.96 5.53
N GLU A 122 1.56 -6.33 5.44
CA GLU A 122 0.43 -5.40 5.54
C GLU A 122 0.40 -4.81 6.95
N ILE A 123 0.55 -3.49 7.08
CA ILE A 123 0.50 -2.81 8.38
C ILE A 123 -0.96 -2.73 8.81
N ASP A 124 -1.31 -3.53 9.82
CA ASP A 124 -2.60 -3.45 10.48
C ASP A 124 -2.66 -2.23 11.42
N TYR A 125 -3.25 -1.15 10.92
CA TYR A 125 -3.44 0.10 11.67
C TYR A 125 -4.55 0.00 12.74
N ASP A 126 -5.31 -1.10 12.79
CA ASP A 126 -6.29 -1.35 13.86
C ASP A 126 -5.61 -1.98 15.10
N GLN A 127 -4.34 -2.41 15.00
CA GLN A 127 -3.54 -2.77 16.18
C GLN A 127 -3.26 -1.53 17.02
N ALA A 128 -3.62 -1.59 18.30
CA ALA A 128 -3.34 -0.51 19.24
C ALA A 128 -1.84 -0.19 19.29
N GLN A 129 -1.49 1.11 19.23
CA GLN A 129 -0.11 1.59 19.25
C GLN A 129 0.64 1.07 20.49
N THR A 130 1.54 0.09 20.29
CA THR A 130 2.25 -0.62 21.37
C THR A 130 3.53 0.09 21.86
N GLY A 131 3.85 1.25 21.28
CA GLY A 131 4.91 2.11 21.81
C GLY A 131 4.51 2.75 23.14
N PRO A 132 5.45 3.32 23.90
CA PRO A 132 5.10 4.14 25.05
C PRO A 132 4.26 5.32 24.57
N ALA A 133 2.97 5.31 24.92
CA ALA A 133 2.16 6.50 24.83
C ALA A 133 2.83 7.56 25.73
N TYR A 134 3.13 8.72 25.16
CA TYR A 134 3.67 9.82 25.93
C TYR A 134 2.58 10.31 26.88
N GLU A 135 2.70 9.97 28.16
CA GLU A 135 1.66 10.22 29.16
C GLU A 135 1.50 11.73 29.49
N GLY A 136 2.49 12.55 29.12
CA GLY A 136 2.54 13.98 29.38
C GLY A 136 2.83 14.29 30.84
N THR A 137 3.80 15.16 31.11
CA THR A 137 4.03 15.70 32.45
C THR A 137 3.35 17.06 32.62
N THR A 138 3.17 17.51 33.87
CA THR A 138 2.69 18.87 34.14
C THR A 138 3.61 19.95 33.55
N GLU A 139 4.92 19.69 33.51
CA GLU A 139 5.92 20.58 32.91
C GLU A 139 5.70 20.74 31.39
N ASP A 140 5.22 19.69 30.72
CA ASP A 140 4.92 19.72 29.28
C ASP A 140 3.64 20.53 28.98
N LEU A 141 2.64 20.49 29.86
CA LEU A 141 1.44 21.33 29.78
C LEU A 141 1.78 22.80 30.01
N GLU A 142 2.58 23.11 31.03
CA GLU A 142 3.08 24.48 31.28
C GLU A 142 3.94 24.99 30.12
N LEU A 143 4.77 24.11 29.52
CA LEU A 143 5.54 24.44 28.33
C LEU A 143 4.62 24.75 27.15
N LEU A 144 3.59 23.94 26.88
CA LEU A 144 2.61 24.18 25.82
C LEU A 144 1.84 25.49 26.03
N ASP A 145 1.35 25.78 27.23
CA ASP A 145 0.66 27.03 27.56
C ASP A 145 1.59 28.26 27.44
N SER A 146 2.89 28.10 27.72
CA SER A 146 3.90 29.16 27.53
C SER A 146 4.28 29.43 26.07
N LEU A 147 3.97 28.50 25.17
CA LEU A 147 4.31 28.61 23.75
C LEU A 147 3.19 29.28 22.96
N SER A 148 3.48 30.44 22.37
CA SER A 148 2.54 31.05 21.43
C SER A 148 2.26 30.11 20.25
N ARG A 149 1.03 30.14 19.73
CA ARG A 149 0.61 29.35 18.55
C ARG A 149 1.60 29.48 17.39
N GLU A 150 2.12 30.67 17.14
CA GLU A 150 3.12 30.96 16.11
C GLU A 150 4.43 30.19 16.33
N LYS A 151 4.86 30.03 17.59
CA LYS A 151 6.07 29.30 17.97
C LYS A 151 5.85 27.78 17.88
N ILE A 152 4.65 27.29 18.20
CA ILE A 152 4.26 25.88 17.98
C ILE A 152 4.30 25.56 16.48
N LEU A 153 3.65 26.39 15.63
CA LEU A 153 3.66 26.24 14.17
C LEU A 153 5.09 26.28 13.59
N LEU A 154 5.95 27.16 14.11
CA LEU A 154 7.36 27.24 13.71
C LEU A 154 8.15 25.96 14.07
N ILE A 155 7.86 25.34 15.23
CA ILE A 155 8.48 24.08 15.66
C ILE A 155 7.99 22.93 14.78
N LEU A 156 6.68 22.79 14.54
CA LEU A 156 6.10 21.74 13.69
C LEU A 156 6.66 21.82 12.26
N LYS A 157 6.69 23.02 11.67
CA LYS A 157 7.29 23.28 10.36
C LYS A 157 8.79 22.93 10.30
N LYS A 158 9.54 23.12 11.39
CA LYS A 158 10.96 22.73 11.49
C LYS A 158 11.13 21.22 11.69
N ALA A 159 10.18 20.55 12.35
CA ALA A 159 10.18 19.11 12.57
C ALA A 159 9.74 18.31 11.32
N GLY A 160 9.27 18.97 10.27
CA GLY A 160 8.80 18.32 9.03
C GLY A 160 7.44 17.64 9.17
N ILE A 161 6.72 17.87 10.27
CA ILE A 161 5.39 17.33 10.51
C ILE A 161 4.38 18.26 9.80
N PRO A 162 3.60 17.77 8.82
CA PRO A 162 2.58 18.59 8.18
C PRO A 162 1.44 18.91 9.17
N GLU A 163 0.86 20.10 9.03
CA GLU A 163 -0.46 20.39 9.61
C GLU A 163 -1.49 19.49 8.92
N GLY A 164 -2.31 18.79 9.70
CA GLY A 164 -3.35 17.87 9.23
C GLY A 164 -4.65 18.55 8.83
#